data_AF-A0A8T4KIH6-F1
#
_entry.id   AF-A0A8T4KIH6-F1
#
_cell.length_a   1.000
_cell.length_b   1.000
_cell.length_c   1.000
_cell.angle_alpha   90.00
_cell.angle_beta   90.00
_cell.angle_gamma   90.00
#
_symmetry.space_group_name_H-M   'P 1'
#
loop_
_entity.id
_entity.type
_entity.pdbx_description
1 polymer ?
#
loop_
_entity_poly.entity_id
_entity_poly.type
_entity_poly.pdbx_seq_one_letter_code
_entity_poly.pdbx_strand_id
1 'polypeptide(L)'
;MQIKTWIVNKIDFNEFTWEEFMETLFHKHEKTKEAANNILLALKEKPCTLNEIITAKKIPRGTAYDAFDVLRKSGLINRKDKYSELTLSDQFSLTLERLAKYWKKWVREP
;
A
#
# COMPACT_ATOMS: atom_id res chain seq x y z
N MET A 1 -5.09 -24.39 41.92
CA MET A 1 -4.37 -23.12 41.60
C MET A 1 -4.97 -22.58 40.31
N GLN A 2 -5.77 -21.51 40.37
CA GLN A 2 -6.40 -20.91 39.17
C GLN A 2 -5.39 -19.96 38.51
N ILE A 3 -4.95 -20.30 37.30
CA ILE A 3 -4.14 -19.41 36.46
C ILE A 3 -5.08 -18.35 35.92
N LYS A 4 -5.07 -17.15 36.51
CA LYS A 4 -5.71 -15.98 35.92
C LYS A 4 -4.82 -15.50 34.78
N THR A 5 -5.18 -15.88 33.56
CA THR A 5 -4.57 -15.33 32.34
C THR A 5 -5.00 -13.88 32.24
N TRP A 6 -4.07 -12.95 32.50
CA TRP A 6 -4.30 -11.54 32.24
C TRP A 6 -4.39 -11.38 30.72
N ILE A 7 -5.57 -11.02 30.22
CA ILE A 7 -5.71 -10.49 28.87
C ILE A 7 -4.98 -9.15 28.91
N VAL A 8 -3.77 -9.10 28.35
CA VAL A 8 -3.06 -7.85 28.12
C VAL A 8 -3.94 -7.04 27.19
N ASN A 9 -4.58 -5.99 27.72
CA ASN A 9 -5.27 -5.01 26.90
C ASN A 9 -4.29 -4.55 25.81
N LYS A 10 -4.71 -4.70 24.56
CA LYS A 10 -3.93 -4.33 23.37
C LYS A 10 -3.47 -2.88 23.56
N ILE A 11 -2.17 -2.68 23.71
CA ILE A 11 -1.60 -1.32 23.80
C ILE A 11 -1.86 -0.67 22.45
N ASP A 12 -2.68 0.39 22.45
CA ASP A 12 -2.94 1.18 21.25
C ASP A 12 -1.79 2.15 21.06
N PHE A 13 -0.92 1.84 20.09
CA PHE A 13 0.22 2.68 19.74
C PHE A 13 -0.16 3.81 18.77
N ASN A 14 -1.45 3.98 18.44
CA ASN A 14 -1.92 4.84 17.34
C ASN A 14 -1.14 4.55 16.05
N GLU A 15 -0.90 3.27 15.78
CA GLU A 15 -0.14 2.83 14.62
C GLU A 15 -1.00 2.90 13.35
N PHE A 16 -0.43 3.50 12.31
CA PHE A 16 -1.06 3.63 11.02
C PHE A 16 -1.25 2.24 10.38
N THR A 17 -2.50 1.81 10.23
CA THR A 17 -2.86 0.48 9.75
C THR A 17 -2.83 0.39 8.22
N TRP A 18 -2.82 -0.84 7.69
CA TRP A 18 -2.93 -1.07 6.24
C TRP A 18 -4.22 -0.49 5.64
N GLU A 19 -5.33 -0.59 6.37
CA GLU A 19 -6.62 -0.07 5.90
C GLU A 19 -6.61 1.45 5.80
N GLU A 20 -6.10 2.14 6.84
CA GLU A 20 -5.95 3.60 6.83
C GLU A 20 -4.98 4.07 5.76
N PHE A 21 -3.92 3.30 5.50
CA PHE A 21 -3.00 3.55 4.40
C PHE A 21 -3.72 3.50 3.04
N MET A 22 -4.49 2.44 2.80
CA MET A 22 -5.25 2.28 1.56
C MET A 22 -6.32 3.37 1.40
N GLU A 23 -7.01 3.75 2.47
CA GLU A 23 -7.96 4.87 2.49
C GLU A 23 -7.31 6.21 2.14
N THR A 24 -6.09 6.45 2.64
CA THR A 24 -5.33 7.67 2.36
C THR A 24 -4.99 7.80 0.88
N LEU A 25 -4.73 6.68 0.19
CA LEU A 25 -4.38 6.68 -1.23
C LEU A 25 -5.58 6.66 -2.18
N PHE A 26 -6.71 6.09 -1.76
CA PHE A 26 -7.86 5.80 -2.63
C PHE A 26 -9.18 6.39 -2.12
N HIS A 27 -9.13 7.63 -1.62
CA HIS A 27 -10.26 8.30 -0.98
C HIS A 27 -11.55 8.21 -1.83
N LYS A 28 -12.61 7.60 -1.29
CA LYS A 28 -13.94 7.45 -1.90
C LYS A 28 -14.02 6.61 -3.19
N HIS A 29 -13.00 5.81 -3.50
CA HIS A 29 -13.00 4.90 -4.66
C HIS A 29 -12.88 3.44 -4.26
N GLU A 30 -13.93 2.87 -3.65
CA GLU A 30 -13.98 1.51 -3.09
C GLU A 30 -13.44 0.43 -4.06
N LYS A 31 -13.92 0.44 -5.31
CA LYS A 31 -13.53 -0.54 -6.33
C LYS A 31 -12.06 -0.42 -6.74
N THR A 32 -11.55 0.81 -6.81
CA THR A 32 -10.15 1.07 -7.16
C THR A 32 -9.23 0.72 -5.99
N LYS A 33 -9.66 0.98 -4.74
CA LYS A 33 -8.97 0.55 -3.52
C LYS A 33 -8.84 -0.98 -3.47
N GLU A 34 -9.93 -1.70 -3.75
CA GLU A 34 -9.91 -3.16 -3.81
C GLU A 34 -8.99 -3.69 -4.92
N ALA A 35 -9.04 -3.10 -6.12
CA ALA A 35 -8.15 -3.45 -7.21
C ALA A 35 -6.68 -3.20 -6.85
N ALA A 36 -6.37 -2.07 -6.22
CA ALA A 36 -5.04 -1.75 -5.75
C ALA A 36 -4.54 -2.73 -4.69
N ASN A 37 -5.39 -3.09 -3.72
CA ASN A 37 -5.06 -4.10 -2.70
C ASN A 37 -4.73 -5.46 -3.35
N ASN A 38 -5.55 -5.90 -4.31
CA ASN A 38 -5.31 -7.14 -5.05
C ASN A 38 -4.00 -7.12 -5.85
N ILE A 39 -3.65 -5.98 -6.46
CA ILE A 39 -2.37 -5.79 -7.16
C ILE A 39 -1.21 -5.91 -6.17
N LEU A 40 -1.23 -5.16 -5.07
CA LEU A 40 -0.14 -5.15 -4.09
C LEU A 40 0.07 -6.54 -3.45
N LEU A 41 -1.01 -7.25 -3.13
CA LEU A 41 -0.93 -8.62 -2.61
C LEU A 41 -0.33 -9.59 -3.63
N ALA A 42 -0.73 -9.51 -4.89
CA ALA A 42 -0.15 -10.37 -5.95
C ALA A 42 1.36 -10.12 -6.11
N LEU A 43 1.78 -8.84 -6.09
CA LEU A 43 3.19 -8.47 -6.23
C LEU A 43 4.04 -8.81 -5.01
N LYS A 44 3.42 -8.91 -3.83
CA LYS A 44 4.10 -9.39 -2.61
C LYS A 44 4.49 -10.87 -2.73
N GLU A 45 3.72 -11.66 -3.48
CA GLU A 45 4.04 -13.07 -3.72
C GLU A 45 5.12 -13.22 -4.79
N LYS A 46 4.96 -12.54 -5.93
CA LYS A 46 5.94 -12.55 -7.02
C LYS A 46 5.74 -11.39 -8.00
N PRO A 47 6.80 -10.98 -8.71
CA PRO A 47 6.66 -10.15 -9.91
C PRO A 47 5.71 -10.80 -10.92
N CYS A 48 4.82 -9.99 -11.49
CA CYS A 48 3.88 -10.42 -12.53
C CYS A 48 3.34 -9.21 -13.29
N THR A 49 2.77 -9.46 -14.47
CA THR A 49 2.18 -8.43 -15.32
C THR A 49 0.78 -8.02 -14.83
N LEU A 50 0.37 -6.79 -15.16
CA LEU A 50 -0.97 -6.31 -14.82
C LEU A 50 -2.07 -7.18 -15.44
N ASN A 51 -1.85 -7.74 -16.65
CA ASN A 51 -2.82 -8.59 -17.33
C ASN A 51 -3.02 -9.94 -16.62
N GLU A 52 -1.96 -10.51 -16.05
CA GLU A 52 -2.07 -11.74 -15.24
C GLU A 52 -2.92 -11.48 -14.01
N ILE A 53 -2.69 -10.35 -13.32
CA ILE A 53 -3.47 -9.96 -12.14
C ILE A 53 -4.94 -9.73 -12.51
N ILE A 54 -5.21 -8.97 -13.59
CA ILE A 54 -6.56 -8.70 -14.10
C ILE A 54 -7.32 -10.01 -14.35
N THR A 55 -6.67 -10.97 -15.02
CA THR A 55 -7.27 -12.26 -15.36
C THR A 55 -7.52 -13.10 -14.10
N ALA A 56 -6.52 -13.21 -13.23
CA ALA A 56 -6.60 -14.05 -12.03
C ALA A 56 -7.64 -13.54 -11.01
N LYS A 57 -7.72 -12.23 -10.83
CA LYS A 57 -8.60 -11.57 -9.84
C LYS A 57 -9.91 -11.05 -10.44
N LYS A 58 -10.13 -11.25 -11.74
CA LYS A 58 -11.33 -10.79 -12.49
C LYS A 58 -11.63 -9.30 -12.30
N ILE A 59 -10.59 -8.46 -12.28
CA ILE A 59 -10.72 -7.02 -12.06
C ILE A 59 -11.13 -6.33 -13.38
N PRO A 60 -12.11 -5.41 -13.40
CA PRO A 60 -12.42 -4.62 -14.59
C PRO A 60 -11.18 -3.86 -15.09
N ARG A 61 -10.89 -3.92 -16.40
CA ARG A 61 -9.67 -3.34 -16.96
C ARG A 61 -9.50 -1.86 -16.61
N GLY A 62 -10.55 -1.04 -16.77
CA GLY A 62 -10.49 0.39 -16.44
C GLY A 62 -10.05 0.62 -14.99
N THR A 63 -10.73 -0.04 -14.05
CA THR A 63 -10.42 0.03 -12.61
C THR A 63 -9.01 -0.46 -12.28
N ALA A 64 -8.52 -1.52 -12.95
CA ALA A 64 -7.15 -1.99 -12.77
C ALA A 64 -6.11 -0.97 -13.25
N TYR A 65 -6.35 -0.28 -14.37
CA TYR A 65 -5.46 0.78 -14.86
C TYR A 65 -5.50 2.02 -13.96
N ASP A 66 -6.68 2.41 -13.46
CA ASP A 66 -6.80 3.51 -12.49
C ASP A 66 -6.01 3.21 -11.21
N ALA A 67 -6.16 1.99 -10.68
CA ALA A 67 -5.40 1.54 -9.52
C ALA A 67 -3.89 1.52 -9.79
N PHE A 68 -3.48 0.95 -10.92
CA PHE A 68 -2.08 0.92 -11.35
C PHE A 68 -1.47 2.33 -11.43
N ASP A 69 -2.19 3.29 -12.01
CA ASP A 69 -1.70 4.66 -12.18
C ASP A 69 -1.49 5.35 -10.83
N VAL A 70 -2.41 5.17 -9.88
CA VAL A 70 -2.24 5.70 -8.52
C VAL A 70 -1.03 5.06 -7.84
N LEU A 71 -0.91 3.73 -7.86
CA LEU A 71 0.20 2.99 -7.24
C LEU A 71 1.57 3.34 -7.85
N ARG A 72 1.62 3.55 -9.17
CA ARG A 72 2.84 3.95 -9.85
C ARG A 72 3.23 5.39 -9.50
N LYS A 73 2.26 6.31 -9.50
CA LYS A 73 2.51 7.73 -9.16
C LYS A 73 2.90 7.93 -7.70
N SER A 74 2.39 7.10 -6.79
CA SER A 74 2.82 7.10 -5.38
C SER A 74 4.17 6.43 -5.17
N GLY A 75 4.74 5.78 -6.19
CA GLY A 75 6.05 5.11 -6.09
C GLY A 75 6.00 3.79 -5.33
N LEU A 76 4.82 3.18 -5.20
CA LEU A 76 4.63 1.87 -4.56
C LEU A 76 4.95 0.69 -5.48
N ILE A 77 4.83 0.89 -6.79
CA ILE A 77 5.16 -0.11 -7.79
C ILE A 77 6.03 0.47 -8.89
N ASN A 78 6.85 -0.39 -9.49
CA ASN A 78 7.69 -0.07 -10.65
C ASN A 78 7.30 -0.95 -11.84
N ARG A 79 7.56 -0.41 -13.03
CA ARG A 79 7.42 -1.12 -14.31
C ARG A 79 8.42 -0.53 -15.31
N LYS A 80 9.26 -1.37 -15.91
CA LYS A 80 10.31 -0.96 -16.87
C LYS A 80 9.72 -0.47 -18.19
N ASP A 81 8.80 -1.23 -18.78
CA ASP A 81 8.12 -0.91 -20.03
C ASP A 81 6.66 -1.39 -20.01
N LYS A 82 5.90 -1.27 -21.11
CA LYS A 82 4.48 -1.62 -21.11
C LYS A 82 4.21 -3.12 -20.88
N TYR A 83 5.15 -3.98 -21.25
CA TYR A 83 4.99 -5.44 -21.25
C TYR A 83 5.76 -6.12 -20.12
N SER A 84 6.68 -5.40 -19.47
CA SER A 84 7.43 -5.90 -18.33
C SER A 84 6.53 -6.15 -17.11
N GLU A 85 6.94 -7.12 -16.31
CA GLU A 85 6.36 -7.38 -14.99
C GLU A 85 6.39 -6.14 -14.10
N LEU A 86 5.39 -6.05 -13.24
CA LEU A 86 5.35 -5.09 -12.16
C LEU A 86 6.18 -5.63 -10.99
N THR A 87 6.82 -4.74 -10.25
CA THR A 87 7.49 -5.05 -8.99
C THR A 87 7.06 -4.04 -7.92
N LEU A 88 7.13 -4.43 -6.65
CA LEU A 88 7.05 -3.47 -5.55
C LEU A 88 8.24 -2.50 -5.60
N SER A 89 8.06 -1.32 -5.02
CA SER A 89 9.02 -0.23 -4.99
C SER A 89 9.09 0.37 -3.59
N ASP A 90 10.31 0.66 -3.13
CA ASP A 90 10.56 1.30 -1.84
C ASP A 90 10.59 2.83 -1.91
N GLN A 91 10.35 3.41 -3.09
CA GLN A 91 10.41 4.86 -3.30
C GLN A 91 9.42 5.62 -2.41
N PHE A 92 8.25 5.03 -2.18
CA PHE A 92 7.26 5.59 -1.26
C PHE A 92 7.79 5.63 0.18
N SER A 93 8.34 4.53 0.69
CA SER A 93 8.94 4.44 2.02
C SER A 93 10.06 5.45 2.22
N LEU A 94 10.96 5.60 1.23
CA LEU A 94 12.03 6.60 1.25
C LEU A 94 11.48 8.04 1.31
N THR A 95 10.35 8.31 0.65
CA THR A 95 9.71 9.63 0.68
C THR A 95 9.11 9.91 2.06
N LEU A 96 8.44 8.92 2.67
CA LEU A 96 7.92 9.02 4.03
C LEU A 96 9.02 9.25 5.06
N GLU A 97 10.16 8.56 4.95
CA GLU A 97 11.30 8.79 5.84
C GLU A 97 11.85 10.21 5.75
N ARG A 98 11.91 10.78 4.54
CA ARG A 98 12.33 12.17 4.33
C ARG A 98 11.34 13.16 4.94
N LEU A 99 10.04 12.94 4.75
CA LEU A 99 8.99 13.75 5.36
C LEU A 99 9.03 13.67 6.89
N ALA A 100 9.21 12.47 7.45
CA ALA A 100 9.34 12.28 8.89
C ALA A 100 10.57 13.02 9.46
N LYS A 101 11.71 13.00 8.74
CA LYS A 101 12.91 13.78 9.11
C LYS A 101 12.62 15.28 9.09
N TYR A 102 11.96 15.78 8.05
CA TYR A 102 11.56 17.19 7.96
C TYR A 102 10.65 17.59 9.13
N TRP A 103 9.59 16.82 9.39
CA TRP A 103 8.65 17.12 10.47
C TRP A 103 9.32 17.15 11.84
N LYS A 104 10.20 16.18 12.14
CA LYS A 104 10.98 16.16 13.37
C LYS A 104 11.87 17.39 13.53
N LYS A 105 12.43 17.90 12.43
CA LYS A 105 13.21 19.14 12.43
C LYS A 105 12.30 20.34 12.71
N TRP A 106 11.20 20.47 11.98
CA TRP A 106 10.21 21.54 12.14
C TRP A 106 9.71 21.70 13.58
N VAL A 107 9.35 20.60 14.24
CA VAL A 107 8.87 20.61 15.63
C VAL A 107 9.94 21.02 16.65
N ARG A 108 11.22 20.86 16.32
CA ARG A 108 12.36 21.18 17.21
C ARG A 108 12.90 22.58 17.00
N GLU A 109 12.58 23.22 15.88
CA GLU A 109 12.98 24.59 15.61
C GLU A 109 12.02 25.54 16.36
N PRO A 110 12.55 26.51 17.14
CA PRO A 110 11.75 27.43 17.94
C PRO A 110 10.96 28.45 17.09
#